data_AF-A0A8C5KKP9-F1
#
_entry.id   AF-A0A8C5KKP9-F1
#
_cell.length_a   1.000
_cell.length_b   1.000
_cell.length_c   1.000
_cell.angle_alpha   90.00
_cell.angle_beta   90.00
_cell.angle_gamma   90.00
#
_symmetry.space_group_name_H-M   'P 1'
#
loop_
_entity.id
_entity.type
_entity.pdbx_description
1 polymer ?
#
loop_
_entity_poly.entity_id
_entity_poly.type
_entity_poly.pdbx_seq_one_letter_code
_entity_poly.pdbx_strand_id
1 'polypeptide(L)'
;MKGLFPTSSLLLILLLLLSPDPGAALPLSPSNTCCTQLYRQPLSSKLLKKIIQVELQEADGDCHLQAFVLHLARRSVCIHPQNRSLARWFERQGKRPQGTQPSLNLALQRKMGWTTSQQPKQ
;
A
#
# COMPACT_ATOMS: atom_id res chain seq x y z
N MET A 1 38.46 13.28 -40.69
CA MET A 1 39.02 12.34 -39.70
C MET A 1 38.75 12.91 -38.31
N LYS A 2 37.96 12.16 -37.51
CA LYS A 2 37.87 12.12 -36.04
C LYS A 2 38.15 13.44 -35.30
N GLY A 3 37.10 14.23 -35.08
CA GLY A 3 37.11 15.33 -34.12
C GLY A 3 37.30 14.76 -32.71
N LEU A 4 38.40 15.13 -32.07
CA LEU A 4 38.70 14.78 -30.69
C LEU A 4 37.86 15.67 -29.79
N PHE A 5 36.67 15.22 -29.42
CA PHE A 5 35.86 15.91 -28.43
C PHE A 5 36.65 15.96 -27.11
N PRO A 6 36.78 17.14 -26.48
CA PRO A 6 37.52 17.26 -25.24
C PRO A 6 36.84 16.37 -24.20
N THR A 7 37.63 15.55 -23.49
CA THR A 7 37.17 14.66 -22.41
C THR A 7 36.29 15.39 -21.40
N SER A 8 36.52 16.70 -21.20
CA SER A 8 35.67 17.59 -20.41
C SER A 8 34.20 17.61 -20.88
N SER A 9 33.93 17.68 -22.19
CA SER A 9 32.55 17.61 -22.72
C SER A 9 31.93 16.24 -22.47
N LEU A 10 32.69 15.15 -22.61
CA LEU A 10 32.18 13.80 -22.33
C LEU A 10 31.85 13.62 -20.85
N LEU A 11 32.66 14.17 -19.94
CA LEU A 11 32.40 14.15 -18.51
C LEU A 11 31.15 14.97 -18.14
N LEU A 12 30.96 16.14 -18.75
CA LEU A 12 29.76 16.96 -18.56
C LEU A 12 28.49 16.26 -19.05
N ILE A 13 28.55 15.59 -20.20
CA ILE A 13 27.43 14.83 -20.76
C ILE A 13 27.09 13.62 -19.87
N LEU A 14 28.11 12.93 -19.36
CA LEU A 14 27.92 11.81 -18.43
C LEU A 14 27.29 12.27 -17.11
N LEU A 15 27.67 13.45 -16.60
CA LEU A 15 27.08 14.03 -15.40
C LEU A 15 25.60 14.43 -15.59
N LEU A 16 25.24 14.94 -16.77
CA LEU A 16 23.85 15.21 -17.13
C LEU A 16 23.00 13.92 -17.21
N LEU A 17 23.57 12.82 -17.72
CA LEU A 17 22.88 11.52 -17.83
C LEU A 17 22.73 10.81 -16.47
N LEU A 18 23.63 11.06 -15.52
CA LEU A 18 23.55 10.54 -14.14
C LEU A 18 22.70 11.42 -13.22
N SER A 19 22.28 12.59 -13.67
CA SER A 19 21.36 13.45 -12.91
C SER A 19 20.01 12.75 -12.86
N PRO A 20 19.45 12.44 -11.67
CA PRO A 20 18.10 11.94 -11.58
C PRO A 20 17.15 12.98 -12.18
N ASP A 21 16.52 12.64 -13.30
CA ASP A 21 15.54 13.48 -13.97
C ASP A 21 14.37 13.71 -12.99
N PRO A 22 14.08 14.95 -12.57
CA PRO A 22 12.94 15.23 -11.71
C PRO A 22 11.60 15.02 -12.43
N GLY A 23 11.62 14.77 -13.74
CA GLY A 23 10.46 14.46 -14.58
C GLY A 23 10.06 12.98 -14.58
N ALA A 24 10.87 12.09 -14.02
CA ALA A 24 10.41 10.78 -13.59
C ALA A 24 9.66 10.93 -12.26
N ALA A 25 8.46 11.52 -12.32
CA ALA A 25 7.44 11.31 -11.31
C ALA A 25 7.11 9.80 -11.33
N LEU A 26 7.93 9.03 -10.62
CA LEU A 26 7.54 7.73 -10.10
C LEU A 26 6.13 7.93 -9.55
N PRO A 27 5.13 7.10 -9.91
CA PRO A 27 3.81 7.24 -9.34
C PRO A 27 4.03 7.20 -7.84
N LEU A 28 3.85 8.36 -7.19
CA LEU A 28 4.05 8.51 -5.76
C LEU A 28 3.23 7.39 -5.17
N SER A 29 3.91 6.38 -4.62
CA SER A 29 3.24 5.32 -3.90
C SER A 29 2.27 6.02 -2.95
N PRO A 30 0.99 5.61 -2.88
CA PRO A 30 0.01 6.26 -2.01
C PRO A 30 0.42 6.25 -0.53
N SER A 31 1.50 5.51 -0.21
CA SER A 31 2.22 5.42 1.06
C SER A 31 2.51 6.77 1.74
N ASN A 32 2.58 7.90 1.02
CA ASN A 32 2.89 9.19 1.65
C ASN A 32 1.64 9.94 2.18
N THR A 33 0.43 9.40 2.00
CA THR A 33 -0.80 10.05 2.48
C THR A 33 -1.39 9.31 3.68
N CYS A 34 -1.20 9.87 4.87
CA CYS A 34 -1.77 9.30 6.09
C CYS A 34 -3.30 9.44 6.13
N CYS A 35 -3.97 8.35 6.49
CA CYS A 35 -5.38 8.37 6.88
C CYS A 35 -5.57 9.26 8.12
N THR A 36 -6.36 10.32 7.98
CA THR A 36 -6.77 11.20 9.09
C THR A 36 -8.16 10.88 9.62
N GLN A 37 -8.98 10.19 8.83
CA GLN A 37 -10.34 9.77 9.20
C GLN A 37 -10.58 8.31 8.82
N LEU A 38 -11.26 7.57 9.70
CA LEU A 38 -11.47 6.13 9.56
C LEU A 38 -12.95 5.76 9.44
N TYR A 39 -13.27 4.98 8.41
CA TYR A 39 -14.60 4.40 8.25
C TYR A 39 -14.78 3.22 9.22
N ARG A 40 -15.76 3.34 10.13
CA ARG A 40 -16.05 2.36 11.19
C ARG A 40 -17.26 1.48 10.90
N GLN A 41 -18.14 1.92 10.00
CA GLN A 41 -19.37 1.19 9.69
C GLN A 41 -19.09 -0.13 8.96
N PRO A 42 -20.03 -1.10 9.00
CA PRO A 42 -19.89 -2.35 8.26
C PRO A 42 -19.67 -2.13 6.76
N LEU A 43 -18.70 -2.84 6.20
CA LEU A 43 -18.48 -2.82 4.74
C LEU A 43 -19.50 -3.69 4.03
N SER A 44 -20.03 -3.18 2.92
CA SER A 44 -20.94 -3.93 2.06
C SER A 44 -20.19 -5.00 1.26
N SER A 45 -20.86 -6.12 0.97
CA SER A 45 -20.30 -7.19 0.15
C SER A 45 -19.92 -6.73 -1.26
N LYS A 46 -20.67 -5.76 -1.81
CA LYS A 46 -20.38 -5.14 -3.11
C LYS A 46 -19.05 -4.37 -3.11
N LEU A 47 -18.74 -3.67 -2.02
CA LEU A 47 -17.47 -2.96 -1.86
C LEU A 47 -16.33 -3.96 -1.73
N LEU A 48 -16.48 -4.96 -0.85
CA LEU A 48 -15.46 -5.97 -0.57
C LEU A 48 -15.06 -6.80 -1.80
N LYS A 49 -15.95 -6.96 -2.78
CA LYS A 49 -15.66 -7.64 -4.06
C LYS A 49 -14.84 -6.80 -5.03
N LYS A 50 -14.75 -5.49 -4.83
CA LYS A 50 -14.05 -4.54 -5.71
C LYS A 50 -12.68 -4.12 -5.21
N ILE A 51 -12.24 -4.67 -4.07
CA ILE A 51 -10.92 -4.41 -3.51
C ILE A 51 -9.88 -5.02 -4.43
N ILE A 52 -8.91 -4.21 -4.86
CA ILE A 52 -7.81 -4.63 -5.72
C ILE A 52 -6.58 -4.94 -4.85
N GLN A 53 -6.32 -4.08 -3.87
CA GLN A 53 -5.16 -4.15 -2.98
C GLN A 53 -5.54 -3.70 -1.58
N VAL A 54 -4.84 -4.23 -0.59
CA VAL A 54 -4.94 -3.78 0.80
C VAL A 54 -3.55 -3.46 1.35
N GLU A 55 -3.45 -2.29 1.98
CA GLU A 55 -2.26 -1.81 2.65
C GLU A 55 -2.56 -1.57 4.14
N LEU A 56 -1.58 -1.86 5.00
CA LEU A 56 -1.62 -1.52 6.42
C LEU A 56 -0.82 -0.24 6.62
N GLN A 57 -1.48 0.79 7.09
CA GLN A 57 -0.84 1.97 7.65
C GLN A 57 -0.54 1.69 9.12
N GLU A 58 0.74 1.66 9.48
CA GLU A 58 1.18 1.56 10.87
C GLU A 58 1.03 2.91 11.57
N ALA A 59 1.03 2.88 12.91
CA ALA A 59 1.05 4.08 13.73
C ALA A 59 2.46 4.28 14.32
N ASP A 60 3.44 4.37 13.43
CA ASP A 60 4.89 4.31 13.70
C ASP A 60 5.55 5.69 13.86
N GLY A 61 4.77 6.76 13.82
CA GLY A 61 5.23 8.13 14.08
C GLY A 61 5.03 9.08 12.91
N ASP A 62 5.11 8.56 11.67
CA ASP A 62 4.79 9.32 10.45
C ASP A 62 3.27 9.47 10.29
N CYS A 63 2.55 8.39 10.57
CA CYS A 63 1.09 8.42 10.71
C CYS A 63 0.70 8.17 12.17
N HIS A 64 -0.25 8.95 12.69
CA HIS A 64 -0.71 8.83 14.08
C HIS A 64 -1.84 7.82 14.28
N LEU A 65 -2.41 7.30 13.18
CA LEU A 65 -3.55 6.39 13.22
C LEU A 65 -3.20 5.09 12.50
N GLN A 66 -3.48 3.96 13.15
CA GLN A 66 -3.43 2.67 12.50
C GLN A 66 -4.67 2.48 11.61
N ALA A 67 -4.47 2.12 10.35
CA ALA A 67 -5.57 1.99 9.39
C ALA A 67 -5.32 0.90 8.36
N PHE A 68 -6.40 0.33 7.84
CA PHE A 68 -6.34 -0.44 6.59
C PHE A 68 -6.74 0.46 5.43
N VAL A 69 -5.86 0.60 4.44
CA VAL A 69 -6.14 1.32 3.21
C VAL A 69 -6.61 0.31 2.17
N LEU A 70 -7.89 0.40 1.81
CA LEU A 70 -8.47 -0.42 0.76
C LEU A 70 -8.38 0.34 -0.56
N HIS A 71 -7.63 -0.19 -1.52
CA HIS A 71 -7.55 0.36 -2.86
C HIS A 71 -8.62 -0.27 -3.75
N LEU A 72 -9.47 0.59 -4.30
CA LEU A 72 -10.43 0.26 -5.35
C LEU A 72 -9.97 0.93 -6.65
N ALA A 73 -10.55 0.53 -7.79
CA ALA A 73 -10.17 1.01 -9.11
C ALA A 73 -10.10 2.54 -9.29
N ARG A 74 -10.85 3.31 -8.48
CA ARG A 74 -10.96 4.77 -8.61
C ARG A 74 -10.65 5.56 -7.35
N ARG A 75 -10.51 4.89 -6.20
CA ARG A 75 -10.34 5.55 -4.90
C ARG A 75 -9.80 4.61 -3.84
N SER A 76 -9.22 5.20 -2.82
CA SER A 76 -8.85 4.51 -1.58
C SER A 76 -9.87 4.79 -0.48
N VAL A 77 -10.03 3.85 0.45
CA VAL A 77 -10.86 4.03 1.65
C VAL A 77 -10.08 3.58 2.88
N CYS A 78 -9.94 4.48 3.85
CA CYS A 78 -9.33 4.21 5.15
C CYS A 78 -10.32 3.55 6.10
N ILE A 79 -10.02 2.32 6.53
CA ILE A 79 -10.89 1.50 7.38
C ILE A 79 -10.26 1.33 8.76
N HIS A 80 -11.10 1.44 9.78
CA HIS A 80 -10.68 1.19 11.15
C HIS A 80 -10.26 -0.27 11.37
N PRO A 81 -9.15 -0.56 12.08
CA PRO A 81 -8.66 -1.93 12.30
C PRO A 81 -9.68 -2.90 12.91
N GLN A 82 -10.59 -2.39 13.74
CA GLN A 82 -11.65 -3.19 14.38
C GLN A 82 -12.89 -3.46 13.50
N ASN A 83 -12.83 -3.15 12.19
CA ASN A 83 -13.97 -3.37 11.30
C ASN A 83 -14.25 -4.88 11.07
N ARG A 84 -15.34 -5.38 11.66
CA ARG A 84 -15.71 -6.81 11.60
C ARG A 84 -16.03 -7.33 10.19
N SER A 85 -16.45 -6.48 9.26
CA SER A 85 -16.68 -6.90 7.87
C SER A 85 -15.35 -7.15 7.15
N LEU A 86 -14.34 -6.33 7.43
CA LEU A 86 -13.01 -6.49 6.85
C LEU A 86 -12.29 -7.72 7.43
N ALA A 87 -12.36 -7.95 8.74
CA ALA A 87 -11.78 -9.13 9.38
C ALA A 87 -12.31 -10.44 8.75
N ARG A 88 -13.65 -10.59 8.67
CA ARG A 88 -14.29 -11.74 8.01
C ARG A 88 -13.92 -11.88 6.53
N TRP A 89 -13.65 -10.77 5.86
CA TRP A 89 -13.23 -10.81 4.46
C TRP A 89 -11.80 -11.35 4.32
N PHE A 90 -10.87 -10.99 5.21
CA PHE A 90 -9.52 -11.56 5.25
C PHE A 90 -9.53 -13.07 5.52
N GLU A 91 -10.33 -13.53 6.48
CA GLU A 91 -10.47 -14.96 6.77
C GLU A 91 -10.93 -15.77 5.56
N ARG A 92 -11.83 -15.19 4.75
CA ARG A 92 -12.29 -15.80 3.49
C ARG A 92 -11.24 -15.72 2.39
N GLN A 93 -10.46 -14.65 2.37
CA GLN A 93 -9.35 -14.48 1.43
C GLN A 93 -8.26 -15.53 1.66
N GLY A 94 -7.82 -15.76 2.90
CA GLY A 94 -6.82 -16.79 3.21
C GLY A 94 -7.23 -18.23 2.84
N LYS A 95 -8.52 -18.47 2.59
CA LYS A 95 -9.07 -19.76 2.13
C LYS A 95 -9.18 -19.86 0.61
N ARG A 96 -8.92 -18.78 -0.14
CA ARG A 96 -9.02 -18.77 -1.62
C ARG A 96 -7.71 -19.22 -2.26
N PRO A 97 -7.78 -19.95 -3.38
CA PRO A 97 -6.58 -20.26 -4.16
C PRO A 97 -5.92 -18.97 -4.67
N GLN A 98 -4.58 -18.96 -4.69
CA GLN A 98 -3.71 -17.79 -4.91
C GLN A 98 -4.06 -16.94 -6.14
N GLY A 99 -4.67 -17.52 -7.18
CA GLY A 99 -5.03 -16.81 -8.42
C GLY A 99 -6.26 -15.87 -8.35
N THR A 100 -7.01 -15.84 -7.24
CA THR A 100 -8.20 -14.97 -7.07
C THR A 100 -8.07 -14.03 -5.87
N GLN A 101 -6.89 -13.94 -5.27
CA GLN A 101 -6.62 -13.06 -4.15
C GLN A 101 -6.33 -11.62 -4.66
N PRO A 102 -6.97 -10.58 -4.09
CA PRO A 102 -6.41 -9.23 -4.19
C PRO A 102 -5.01 -9.23 -3.59
N SER A 103 -4.13 -8.33 -4.05
CA SER A 103 -2.76 -8.24 -3.55
C SER A 103 -2.79 -7.89 -2.06
N LEU A 104 -2.72 -8.94 -1.26
CA LEU A 104 -2.74 -8.93 0.18
C LEU A 104 -1.34 -9.30 0.61
N ASN A 105 -0.62 -8.37 1.22
CA ASN A 105 0.71 -8.67 1.72
C ASN A 105 0.61 -9.87 2.68
N LEU A 106 1.39 -10.93 2.45
CA LEU A 106 1.38 -12.14 3.27
C LEU A 106 1.70 -11.82 4.75
N ALA A 107 2.54 -10.80 4.98
CA ALA A 107 2.80 -10.24 6.30
C ALA A 107 1.52 -9.73 6.98
N LEU A 108 0.63 -9.08 6.22
CA LEU A 108 -0.65 -8.58 6.71
C LEU A 108 -1.60 -9.71 7.11
N GLN A 109 -1.63 -10.79 6.33
CA GLN A 109 -2.41 -11.99 6.67
C GLN A 109 -1.94 -12.61 7.99
N ARG A 110 -0.61 -12.72 8.21
CA ARG A 110 -0.05 -13.23 9.47
C ARG A 110 -0.32 -12.30 10.66
N LYS A 111 -0.14 -10.98 10.49
CA LYS A 111 -0.38 -9.98 11.56
C LYS A 111 -1.83 -10.02 12.03
N MET A 112 -2.78 -10.28 11.12
CA MET A 112 -4.20 -10.40 11.46
C MET A 112 -4.56 -11.68 12.21
N GLY A 113 -3.94 -12.82 11.87
CA GLY A 113 -4.09 -14.04 12.67
C GLY A 113 -3.64 -13.84 14.12
N TRP A 114 -2.58 -13.04 14.31
CA TRP A 114 -2.08 -12.66 15.64
C TRP A 114 -3.03 -11.71 16.39
N THR A 115 -3.55 -10.65 15.74
CA THR A 115 -4.45 -9.69 16.41
C THR A 115 -5.79 -10.30 16.83
N THR A 116 -6.31 -11.30 16.11
CA THR A 116 -7.49 -12.06 16.56
C THR A 116 -7.22 -12.96 17.77
N SER A 117 -5.96 -13.35 18.01
CA SER A 117 -5.59 -14.19 19.15
C SER A 117 -5.33 -13.40 20.45
N GLN A 118 -5.34 -12.06 20.39
CA GLN A 118 -5.10 -11.17 21.53
C GLN A 118 -6.36 -10.45 22.03
N GLN A 119 -7.57 -10.98 21.78
CA GLN A 119 -8.72 -10.54 22.58
C GLN A 119 -8.48 -10.94 24.05
N PRO A 120 -8.49 -10.01 25.02
CA PRO A 120 -8.44 -10.39 26.42
C PRO A 120 -9.74 -11.12 26.75
N LYS A 121 -9.61 -12.36 27.19
CA LYS A 121 -10.67 -13.11 27.85
C LYS A 121 -10.99 -12.36 29.14
N GLN A 122 -12.15 -11.71 29.20
CA GLN A 122 -12.75 -11.31 30.48
C GLN A 122 -13.10 -12.56 31.27
#